data_AF-A0A1B9KV52-F1
#
_entry.id   AF-A0A1B9KV52-F1
#
_cell.length_a   1.000
_cell.length_b   1.000
_cell.length_c   1.000
_cell.angle_alpha   90.00
_cell.angle_beta   90.00
_cell.angle_gamma   90.00
#
_symmetry.space_group_name_H-M   'P 1'
#
loop_
_entity.id
_entity.type
_entity.pdbx_description
1 polymer ?
#
loop_
_entity_poly.entity_id
_entity_poly.type
_entity_poly.pdbx_seq_one_letter_code
_entity_poly.pdbx_strand_id
1 'polypeptide(L)'
;MVNYFELFNLPVQLPVNTAELTTCYQQLQKQYHPDNFAVATDNDKVAIVQKSATINDGYHTLKNPIKAAEYFLSLQGFDVATEQNIIHDADFLMEQFVLRERLDEIESKGNFELLDDFQAEVVARQNIVYNGLLQFIANQDWSTALNQIYKIRYLARLIEQIEKLQEKQFDL
;
A
#
# COMPACT_ATOMS: atom_id res chain seq x y z
N MET A 1 19.40 -7.01 -10.99
CA MET A 1 18.17 -6.31 -11.39
C MET A 1 18.09 -5.07 -10.50
N VAL A 2 17.88 -3.89 -11.08
CA VAL A 2 17.81 -2.63 -10.31
C VAL A 2 16.47 -2.61 -9.58
N ASN A 3 16.48 -2.41 -8.26
CA ASN A 3 15.24 -2.34 -7.48
C ASN A 3 14.53 -0.98 -7.68
N TYR A 4 13.28 -0.81 -7.23
CA TYR A 4 12.55 0.43 -7.47
C TYR A 4 13.18 1.65 -6.78
N PHE A 5 13.77 1.50 -5.59
CA PHE A 5 14.45 2.63 -4.94
C PHE A 5 15.64 3.10 -5.79
N GLU A 6 16.46 2.16 -6.27
CA GLU A 6 17.57 2.47 -7.18
C GLU A 6 17.09 3.05 -8.51
N LEU A 7 15.96 2.58 -9.05
CA LEU A 7 15.36 3.10 -10.29
C LEU A 7 15.06 4.60 -10.18
N PHE A 8 14.59 5.05 -9.02
CA PHE A 8 14.29 6.46 -8.74
C PHE A 8 15.45 7.19 -8.06
N ASN A 9 16.63 6.58 -7.95
CA ASN A 9 17.79 7.16 -7.27
C ASN A 9 17.47 7.58 -5.82
N LEU A 10 16.67 6.77 -5.13
CA LEU A 10 16.28 6.93 -3.74
C LEU A 10 17.03 5.95 -2.83
N PRO A 11 17.31 6.32 -1.57
CA PRO A 11 17.78 5.37 -0.57
C PRO A 11 16.73 4.28 -0.31
N VAL A 12 17.19 3.04 -0.09
CA VAL A 12 16.34 1.90 0.29
C VAL A 12 15.93 2.07 1.76
N GLN A 13 14.95 2.93 2.02
CA GLN A 13 14.47 3.25 3.37
C GLN A 13 13.00 3.66 3.36
N LEU A 14 12.38 3.57 4.53
CA LEU A 14 11.03 4.06 4.79
C LEU A 14 11.08 5.14 5.89
N PRO A 15 10.16 6.12 5.88
CA PRO A 15 9.17 6.37 4.83
C PRO A 15 9.82 6.89 3.54
N VAL A 16 9.18 6.64 2.39
CA VAL A 16 9.65 7.15 1.09
C VAL A 16 9.45 8.67 1.02
N ASN A 17 10.46 9.40 0.54
CA ASN A 17 10.31 10.81 0.20
C ASN A 17 9.49 10.94 -1.09
N THR A 18 8.18 11.18 -0.96
CA THR A 18 7.25 11.23 -2.10
C THR A 18 7.47 12.43 -3.02
N ALA A 19 8.08 13.51 -2.51
CA ALA A 19 8.44 14.67 -3.32
C ALA A 19 9.60 14.32 -4.27
N GLU A 20 10.69 13.76 -3.74
CA GLU A 20 11.82 13.29 -4.55
C GLU A 20 11.40 12.19 -5.52
N LEU A 21 10.60 11.22 -5.06
CA LEU A 21 10.03 10.18 -5.92
C LEU A 21 9.28 10.78 -7.11
N THR A 22 8.45 11.79 -6.88
CA THR A 22 7.66 12.44 -7.94
C THR A 22 8.55 13.21 -8.91
N THR A 23 9.59 13.89 -8.42
CA THR A 23 10.56 14.58 -9.29
C THR A 23 11.29 13.59 -10.20
N CYS A 24 11.83 12.50 -9.64
CA CYS A 24 12.54 11.46 -10.40
C CYS A 24 11.61 10.77 -11.40
N TYR A 25 10.37 10.46 -11.00
CA TYR A 25 9.35 9.90 -11.89
C TYR A 25 9.08 10.78 -13.11
N GLN A 26 8.89 12.09 -12.91
CA GLN A 26 8.65 13.02 -14.02
C GLN A 26 9.86 13.11 -14.98
N GLN A 27 11.08 13.04 -14.47
CA GLN A 27 12.30 13.02 -15.29
C GLN A 27 12.38 11.74 -16.13
N LEU A 28 12.14 10.58 -15.50
CA LEU A 28 12.15 9.29 -16.16
C LEU A 28 11.03 9.16 -17.20
N GLN A 29 9.82 9.64 -16.89
CA GLN A 29 8.72 9.67 -17.86
C GLN A 29 9.07 10.51 -19.08
N LYS A 30 9.68 11.69 -18.90
CA LYS A 30 10.12 12.52 -20.04
C LYS A 30 11.18 11.83 -20.88
N GLN A 31 12.11 11.10 -20.26
CA GLN A 31 13.18 10.40 -20.95
C GLN A 31 12.69 9.15 -21.71
N TYR A 32 11.75 8.41 -21.13
CA TYR A 32 11.28 7.11 -21.62
C TYR A 32 9.80 7.15 -22.05
N HIS A 33 9.30 8.29 -22.50
CA HIS A 33 7.94 8.38 -23.03
C HIS A 33 7.85 7.62 -24.37
N PRO A 34 6.89 6.70 -24.56
CA PRO A 34 6.75 5.93 -25.81
C PRO A 34 6.69 6.82 -27.07
N ASP A 35 6.05 7.98 -26.98
CA ASP A 35 5.94 8.95 -28.09
C ASP A 35 7.30 9.46 -28.58
N ASN A 36 8.30 9.55 -27.71
CA ASN A 36 9.65 9.99 -28.10
C ASN A 36 10.37 8.95 -28.97
N PHE A 37 9.85 7.71 -29.03
CA PHE A 37 10.42 6.58 -29.76
C PHE A 37 9.48 6.02 -30.83
N ALA A 38 8.48 6.82 -31.27
CA ALA A 38 7.53 6.42 -32.30
C ALA A 38 8.18 6.03 -33.65
N VAL A 39 9.37 6.56 -33.95
CA VAL A 39 10.15 6.31 -35.17
C VAL A 39 11.21 5.20 -34.97
N ALA A 40 11.33 4.63 -33.76
CA ALA A 40 12.31 3.59 -33.47
C ALA A 40 11.93 2.22 -34.09
N THR A 41 12.88 1.29 -34.11
CA THR A 41 12.63 -0.09 -34.58
C THR A 41 11.64 -0.81 -33.66
N ASP A 42 10.98 -1.86 -34.15
CA ASP A 42 9.97 -2.57 -33.37
C ASP A 42 10.53 -3.18 -32.07
N ASN A 43 11.79 -3.65 -32.09
CA ASN A 43 12.47 -4.16 -30.89
C ASN A 43 12.74 -3.06 -29.87
N ASP A 44 13.16 -1.87 -30.32
CA ASP A 44 13.41 -0.72 -29.44
C ASP A 44 12.11 -0.21 -28.83
N LYS A 45 11.01 -0.21 -29.60
CA LYS A 45 9.68 0.15 -29.10
C LYS A 45 9.22 -0.76 -27.97
N VAL A 46 9.38 -2.07 -28.10
CA VAL A 46 9.02 -3.04 -27.05
C VAL A 46 9.84 -2.78 -25.78
N ALA A 47 11.15 -2.57 -25.91
CA ALA A 47 12.01 -2.29 -24.77
C ALA A 47 11.63 -0.98 -24.05
N ILE A 48 11.29 0.07 -24.79
CA ILE A 48 10.82 1.34 -24.23
C ILE A 48 9.50 1.16 -23.49
N VAL A 49 8.52 0.48 -24.08
CA VAL A 49 7.21 0.22 -23.43
C VAL A 49 7.40 -0.54 -22.12
N GLN A 50 8.23 -1.59 -22.10
CA GLN A 50 8.55 -2.33 -20.88
C GLN A 50 9.21 -1.45 -19.82
N LYS A 51 10.12 -0.55 -20.24
CA LYS A 51 10.77 0.40 -19.34
C LYS A 51 9.77 1.40 -18.75
N SER A 52 8.88 1.98 -19.57
CA SER A 52 7.83 2.88 -19.11
C SER A 52 6.88 2.19 -18.12
N ALA A 53 6.49 0.94 -18.40
CA ALA A 53 5.67 0.15 -17.48
C ALA A 53 6.38 -0.06 -16.14
N THR A 54 7.66 -0.44 -16.16
CA THR A 54 8.46 -0.63 -14.94
C THR A 54 8.57 0.67 -14.12
N ILE A 55 8.71 1.82 -14.78
CA ILE A 55 8.74 3.14 -14.13
C ILE A 55 7.38 3.44 -13.47
N ASN A 56 6.27 3.19 -14.16
CA ASN A 56 4.94 3.42 -13.60
C ASN A 56 4.70 2.50 -12.38
N ASP A 57 5.00 1.19 -12.51
CA ASP A 57 4.83 0.22 -11.44
C ASP A 57 5.66 0.58 -10.21
N GLY A 58 6.92 0.95 -10.42
CA GLY A 58 7.80 1.40 -9.34
C GLY A 58 7.27 2.66 -8.65
N TYR A 59 6.78 3.63 -9.42
CA TYR A 59 6.21 4.87 -8.86
C TYR A 59 4.97 4.58 -8.01
N HIS A 60 4.03 3.81 -8.53
CA HIS A 60 2.81 3.45 -7.80
C HIS A 60 3.10 2.61 -6.56
N THR A 61 4.11 1.73 -6.62
CA THR A 61 4.55 0.92 -5.49
C THR A 61 5.16 1.79 -4.39
N LEU A 62 6.14 2.65 -4.72
CA LEU A 62 6.83 3.46 -3.71
C LEU A 62 5.99 4.65 -3.19
N LYS A 63 5.00 5.12 -3.97
CA LYS A 63 4.12 6.21 -3.55
C LYS A 63 3.10 5.78 -2.49
N ASN A 64 2.63 4.55 -2.55
CA ASN A 64 1.72 4.00 -1.54
C ASN A 64 2.55 3.48 -0.35
N PRO A 65 2.38 4.03 0.88
CA PRO A 65 3.20 3.64 2.03
C PRO A 65 3.16 2.15 2.36
N ILE A 66 2.01 1.51 2.18
CA ILE A 66 1.80 0.08 2.47
C ILE A 66 2.53 -0.76 1.43
N LYS A 67 2.32 -0.47 0.13
CA LYS A 67 3.03 -1.17 -0.96
C LYS A 67 4.54 -0.96 -0.90
N ALA A 68 4.98 0.25 -0.54
CA ALA A 68 6.39 0.55 -0.35
C ALA A 68 7.00 -0.30 0.77
N ALA A 69 6.27 -0.49 1.88
CA ALA A 69 6.72 -1.33 2.98
C ALA A 69 6.73 -2.83 2.65
N GLU A 70 5.71 -3.31 1.94
CA GLU A 70 5.69 -4.68 1.40
C GLU A 70 6.87 -4.93 0.47
N TYR A 71 7.11 -4.00 -0.45
CA TYR A 71 8.25 -4.05 -1.37
C TYR A 71 9.58 -4.05 -0.60
N PHE A 72 9.73 -3.14 0.37
CA PHE A 72 10.91 -3.08 1.22
C PHE A 72 11.19 -4.42 1.93
N LEU A 73 10.18 -5.05 2.54
CA LEU A 73 10.35 -6.35 3.21
C LEU A 73 10.67 -7.47 2.23
N SER A 74 10.12 -7.46 1.02
CA SER A 74 10.49 -8.43 -0.01
C SER A 74 11.95 -8.30 -0.46
N LEU A 75 12.51 -7.08 -0.46
CA LEU A 75 13.96 -6.88 -0.68
C LEU A 75 14.82 -7.46 0.46
N GLN A 76 14.27 -7.59 1.67
CA GLN A 76 14.93 -8.26 2.80
C GLN A 76 14.76 -9.80 2.75
N GLY A 77 14.09 -10.34 1.73
CA GLY A 77 13.88 -11.78 1.56
C GLY A 77 12.64 -12.34 2.26
N PHE A 78 11.74 -11.48 2.77
CA PHE A 78 10.49 -11.92 3.40
C PHE A 78 9.36 -12.03 2.39
N ASP A 79 8.66 -13.16 2.42
CA ASP A 79 7.46 -13.36 1.61
C ASP A 79 6.25 -12.64 2.24
N VAL A 80 5.94 -11.47 1.70
CA VAL A 80 4.77 -10.69 2.09
C VAL A 80 3.46 -11.23 1.52
N ALA A 81 3.46 -12.16 0.56
CA ALA A 81 2.24 -12.68 -0.06
C ALA A 81 1.51 -13.70 0.84
N THR A 82 2.25 -14.39 1.70
CA THR A 82 1.72 -15.51 2.49
C THR A 82 1.16 -15.01 3.83
N GLU A 83 -0.17 -15.01 4.03
CA GLU A 83 -0.86 -14.56 5.27
C GLU A 83 -0.82 -15.58 6.44
N GLN A 84 0.20 -16.43 6.54
CA GLN A 84 0.17 -17.59 7.47
C GLN A 84 0.31 -17.22 8.96
N ASN A 85 0.95 -16.10 9.31
CA ASN A 85 1.32 -15.83 10.71
C ASN A 85 0.24 -15.11 11.56
N ILE A 86 -0.85 -14.66 10.95
CA ILE A 86 -1.85 -13.78 11.61
C ILE A 86 -2.73 -14.55 12.59
N ILE A 87 -2.88 -15.86 12.37
CA ILE A 87 -3.75 -16.75 13.15
C ILE A 87 -3.33 -16.80 14.64
N HIS A 88 -2.11 -16.36 14.97
CA HIS A 88 -1.57 -16.42 16.33
C HIS A 88 -1.74 -15.14 17.17
N ASP A 89 -2.28 -14.05 16.60
CA ASP A 89 -2.48 -12.77 17.32
C ASP A 89 -3.93 -12.65 17.82
N ALA A 90 -4.19 -13.16 19.02
CA ALA A 90 -5.53 -13.22 19.60
C ALA A 90 -6.13 -11.82 19.85
N ASP A 91 -5.32 -10.87 20.30
CA ASP A 91 -5.77 -9.50 20.58
C ASP A 91 -6.21 -8.81 19.27
N PHE A 92 -5.45 -9.00 18.20
CA PHE A 92 -5.80 -8.49 16.89
C PHE A 92 -7.06 -9.14 16.30
N LEU A 93 -7.23 -10.45 16.45
CA LEU A 93 -8.44 -11.15 15.98
C LEU A 93 -9.69 -10.68 16.71
N MET A 94 -9.60 -10.46 18.02
CA MET A 94 -10.70 -9.91 18.82
C MET A 94 -11.04 -8.48 18.38
N GLU A 95 -10.02 -7.65 18.18
CA GLU A 95 -10.21 -6.31 17.63
C GLU A 95 -10.92 -6.32 16.27
N GLN A 96 -10.48 -7.18 15.35
CA GLN A 96 -11.10 -7.33 14.03
C GLN A 96 -12.57 -7.75 14.15
N PHE A 97 -12.89 -8.65 15.07
CA PHE A 97 -14.26 -9.06 15.34
C PHE A 97 -15.13 -7.88 15.79
N VAL A 98 -14.67 -7.10 16.78
CA VAL A 98 -15.39 -5.94 17.31
C VAL A 98 -15.61 -4.87 16.22
N LEU A 99 -14.60 -4.61 15.39
CA LEU A 99 -14.72 -3.65 14.29
C LEU A 99 -15.75 -4.10 13.25
N ARG A 100 -15.79 -5.41 12.93
CA ARG A 100 -16.78 -5.95 11.99
C ARG A 100 -18.19 -5.91 12.56
N GLU A 101 -18.37 -6.31 13.82
CA GLU A 101 -19.66 -6.25 14.49
C GLU A 101 -20.22 -4.81 14.48
N ARG A 102 -19.37 -3.81 14.73
CA ARG A 102 -19.78 -2.41 14.63
C ARG A 102 -20.21 -1.99 13.22
N LEU A 103 -19.52 -2.46 12.17
CA LEU A 103 -19.92 -2.19 10.79
C LEU A 103 -21.31 -2.80 10.48
N ASP A 104 -21.50 -4.05 10.87
CA ASP A 104 -22.77 -4.78 10.70
C ASP A 104 -23.92 -4.10 11.47
N GLU A 105 -23.64 -3.57 12.66
CA GLU A 105 -24.60 -2.77 13.43
C GLU A 105 -24.99 -1.47 12.73
N ILE A 106 -24.02 -0.75 12.13
CA ILE A 106 -24.30 0.48 11.37
C ILE A 106 -25.17 0.16 10.16
N GLU A 107 -24.83 -0.89 9.40
CA GLU A 107 -25.59 -1.32 8.21
C GLU A 107 -27.01 -1.76 8.58
N SER A 108 -27.17 -2.60 9.60
CA SER A 108 -28.47 -3.13 10.00
C SER A 108 -29.43 -2.09 10.59
N LYS A 109 -28.89 -1.07 11.27
CA LYS A 109 -29.68 0.05 11.82
C LYS A 109 -29.92 1.16 10.79
N GLY A 110 -29.26 1.12 9.63
CA GLY A 110 -29.33 2.17 8.61
C GLY A 110 -28.71 3.50 9.05
N ASN A 111 -27.81 3.48 10.05
CA ASN A 111 -27.21 4.68 10.63
C ASN A 111 -25.98 5.13 9.84
N PHE A 112 -26.13 5.30 8.53
CA PHE A 112 -25.01 5.53 7.61
C PHE A 112 -24.25 6.85 7.90
N GLU A 113 -24.87 7.80 8.60
CA GLU A 113 -24.21 9.00 9.14
C GLU A 113 -23.01 8.70 10.06
N LEU A 114 -22.92 7.50 10.62
CA LEU A 114 -21.79 7.06 11.46
C LEU A 114 -20.62 6.49 10.66
N LEU A 115 -20.78 6.25 9.35
CA LEU A 115 -19.74 5.62 8.53
C LEU A 115 -18.51 6.49 8.37
N ASP A 116 -18.67 7.81 8.25
CA ASP A 116 -17.53 8.74 8.10
C ASP A 116 -16.66 8.75 9.35
N ASP A 117 -17.27 8.86 10.53
CA ASP A 117 -16.56 8.81 11.81
C ASP A 117 -15.91 7.44 12.04
N PHE A 118 -16.60 6.36 11.67
CA PHE A 118 -16.07 5.01 11.78
C PHE A 118 -14.89 4.78 10.81
N GLN A 119 -14.98 5.26 9.58
CA GLN A 119 -13.88 5.23 8.62
C GLN A 119 -12.66 5.99 9.16
N ALA A 120 -12.86 7.19 9.69
CA ALA A 120 -11.80 8.00 10.27
C ALA A 120 -11.09 7.27 11.43
N GLU A 121 -11.84 6.56 12.28
CA GLU A 121 -11.29 5.73 13.35
C GLU A 121 -10.43 4.58 12.81
N VAL A 122 -10.93 3.84 11.82
CA VAL A 122 -10.20 2.71 11.22
C VAL A 122 -8.94 3.19 10.50
N VAL A 123 -8.99 4.34 9.81
CA VAL A 123 -7.83 4.99 9.18
C VAL A 123 -6.82 5.43 10.24
N ALA A 124 -7.25 6.05 11.33
CA ALA A 124 -6.36 6.42 12.44
C ALA A 124 -5.65 5.19 13.02
N ARG A 125 -6.38 4.07 13.16
CA ARG A 125 -5.83 2.79 13.62
C ARG A 125 -4.81 2.23 12.64
N GLN A 126 -5.09 2.25 11.34
CA GLN A 126 -4.13 1.83 10.31
C GLN A 126 -2.84 2.67 10.35
N ASN A 127 -2.95 3.98 10.58
CA ASN A 127 -1.79 4.86 10.74
C ASN A 127 -0.95 4.52 11.98
N ILE A 128 -1.58 4.16 13.11
CA ILE A 128 -0.86 3.70 14.31
C ILE A 128 -0.07 2.43 14.01
N VAL A 129 -0.71 1.44 13.37
CA VAL A 129 -0.07 0.17 13.00
C VAL A 129 1.10 0.42 12.02
N TYR A 130 0.92 1.32 11.03
CA TYR A 130 1.97 1.70 10.10
C TYR A 130 3.14 2.41 10.79
N ASN A 131 2.90 3.30 11.74
CA ASN A 131 3.98 3.91 12.51
C ASN A 131 4.74 2.86 13.36
N GLY A 132 4.03 1.88 13.93
CA GLY A 132 4.64 0.74 14.61
C GLY A 132 5.52 -0.11 13.69
N LEU A 133 5.04 -0.41 12.48
CA LEU A 133 5.80 -1.08 11.42
C LEU A 133 7.14 -0.38 11.16
N LEU A 134 7.14 0.95 11.03
CA LEU A 134 8.38 1.71 10.82
C LEU A 134 9.39 1.55 11.96
N GLN A 135 8.91 1.45 13.21
CA GLN A 135 9.79 1.20 14.36
C GLN A 135 10.39 -0.21 14.32
N PHE A 136 9.61 -1.23 13.97
CA PHE A 136 10.14 -2.60 13.83
C PHE A 136 11.14 -2.70 12.68
N ILE A 137 10.88 -2.03 11.56
CA ILE A 137 11.81 -1.93 10.43
C ILE A 137 13.13 -1.25 10.84
N ALA A 138 13.05 -0.13 11.57
CA ALA A 138 14.24 0.57 12.06
C ALA A 138 15.10 -0.31 12.99
N ASN A 139 14.46 -1.19 13.77
CA ASN A 139 15.11 -2.14 14.66
C ASN A 139 15.49 -3.48 13.97
N GLN A 140 15.25 -3.61 12.66
CA GLN A 140 15.45 -4.85 11.90
C GLN A 140 14.68 -6.07 12.43
N ASP A 141 13.57 -5.84 13.15
CA ASP A 141 12.64 -6.89 13.55
C ASP A 141 11.65 -7.17 12.42
N TRP A 142 12.15 -7.90 11.42
CA TRP A 142 11.42 -8.19 10.19
C TRP A 142 10.20 -9.09 10.41
N SER A 143 10.28 -10.03 11.35
CA SER A 143 9.17 -10.89 11.72
C SER A 143 7.99 -10.10 12.25
N THR A 144 8.25 -9.17 13.17
CA THR A 144 7.18 -8.35 13.75
C THR A 144 6.70 -7.30 12.76
N ALA A 145 7.59 -6.74 11.94
CA ALA A 145 7.22 -5.85 10.85
C ALA A 145 6.27 -6.53 9.85
N LEU A 146 6.57 -7.78 9.45
CA LEU A 146 5.71 -8.57 8.57
C LEU A 146 4.31 -8.78 9.17
N ASN A 147 4.23 -9.03 10.49
CA ASN A 147 2.95 -9.10 11.18
C ASN A 147 2.15 -7.79 11.10
N GLN A 148 2.80 -6.63 11.16
CA GLN A 148 2.11 -5.34 11.00
C GLN A 148 1.54 -5.15 9.59
N ILE A 149 2.24 -5.60 8.53
CA ILE A 149 1.71 -5.54 7.15
C ILE A 149 0.36 -6.24 7.06
N TYR A 150 0.24 -7.40 7.68
CA TYR A 150 -1.01 -8.13 7.66
C TYR A 150 -2.14 -7.41 8.39
N LYS A 151 -1.85 -6.83 9.56
CA LYS A 151 -2.83 -6.01 10.30
C LYS A 151 -3.32 -4.84 9.44
N ILE A 152 -2.40 -4.18 8.74
CA ILE A 152 -2.70 -3.09 7.81
C ILE A 152 -3.62 -3.55 6.67
N ARG A 153 -3.39 -4.73 6.08
CA ARG A 153 -4.23 -5.29 5.01
C ARG A 153 -5.67 -5.56 5.46
N TYR A 154 -5.84 -6.10 6.67
CA TYR A 154 -7.17 -6.31 7.23
C TYR A 154 -7.91 -5.00 7.47
N LEU A 155 -7.23 -3.99 8.01
CA LEU A 155 -7.80 -2.65 8.18
C LEU A 155 -8.13 -2.01 6.82
N ALA A 156 -7.28 -2.20 5.79
CA ALA A 156 -7.55 -1.74 4.44
C ALA A 156 -8.80 -2.38 3.84
N ARG A 157 -8.96 -3.71 3.98
CA ARG A 157 -10.17 -4.43 3.56
C ARG A 157 -11.42 -3.92 4.28
N LEU A 158 -11.31 -3.53 5.56
CA LEU A 158 -12.43 -2.95 6.30
C LEU A 158 -12.78 -1.55 5.79
N ILE A 159 -11.78 -0.71 5.50
CA ILE A 159 -11.99 0.62 4.91
C ILE A 159 -12.71 0.48 3.56
N GLU A 160 -12.28 -0.43 2.68
CA GLU A 160 -12.96 -0.70 1.41
C GLU A 160 -14.42 -1.17 1.59
N GLN A 161 -14.73 -1.88 2.68
CA GLN A 161 -16.10 -2.29 3.01
C GLN A 161 -16.95 -1.10 3.44
N ILE A 162 -16.40 -0.21 4.26
CA ILE A 162 -17.06 1.04 4.69
C ILE A 162 -17.34 1.93 3.47
N GLU A 163 -16.35 2.12 2.59
CA GLU A 163 -16.48 2.90 1.34
C GLU A 163 -17.61 2.39 0.45
N LYS A 164 -17.71 1.06 0.29
CA LYS A 164 -18.82 0.45 -0.48
C LYS A 164 -20.18 0.69 0.15
N LEU A 165 -20.28 0.78 1.49
CA LEU A 165 -21.55 1.09 2.15
C LEU A 165 -21.89 2.58 2.03
N GLN A 166 -20.90 3.47 2.10
CA GLN A 166 -21.07 4.90 1.82
C GLN A 166 -21.60 5.10 0.39
N GLU A 167 -21.00 4.46 -0.62
CA GLU A 167 -21.46 4.53 -2.01
C GLU A 167 -22.93 4.10 -2.15
N LYS A 168 -23.32 2.97 -1.55
CA LYS A 168 -24.72 2.49 -1.56
C LYS A 168 -25.70 3.48 -0.94
N GLN A 169 -25.30 4.26 0.07
CA GLN A 169 -26.14 5.28 0.67
C GLN A 169 -26.44 6.41 -0.31
N PHE A 170 -25.47 6.82 -1.13
CA PHE A 170 -25.63 7.89 -2.11
C PHE A 170 -26.42 7.48 -3.36
N ASP A 171 -26.49 6.17 -3.64
CA ASP A 171 -27.28 5.60 -4.73
C ASP A 171 -28.77 5.39 -4.39
N LEU A 172 -29.19 5.62 -3.13
CA LEU A 172 -30.56 5.51 -2.61
C LEU A 172 -31.27 6.88 -2.53
#